data_AF-A0A8G2HVX9-F1
#
_entry.id   AF-A0A8G2HVX9-F1
#
_cell.length_a   1.000
_cell.length_b   1.000
_cell.length_c   1.000
_cell.angle_alpha   90.00
_cell.angle_beta   90.00
_cell.angle_gamma   90.00
#
_symmetry.space_group_name_H-M   'P 1'
#
loop_
_entity.id
_entity.type
_entity.pdbx_description
1 polymer ?
#
loop_
_entity_poly.entity_id
_entity_poly.type
_entity_poly.pdbx_seq_one_letter_code
_entity_poly.pdbx_strand_id
1 'polypeptide(L)'
;MKNVMQLKALVKNYARKYGLNEPVTMQVYMLQRLLVRIVASEYRDDLVVKGGFLMGALAGFEARSTKDLDTTAWHTAVNEESVRLMFTEICGVDGGDGITFKVEGIKTITEQRRYHGVKVNLVAVYEGMRVPLSVDVTAGDPITPNPVKRVFPLMLEGEVVEAWSYPTETVLAEKLETVLSRGTATSRAKDFYDLYVIASIPDSYLSCTYL
;
A
#
# COMPACT_ATOMS: atom_id res chain seq x y z
N MET A 1 18.47 3.55 -11.36
CA MET A 1 17.97 3.72 -12.75
C MET A 1 18.56 4.99 -13.36
N LYS A 2 18.87 5.02 -14.67
CA LYS A 2 19.64 6.14 -15.26
C LYS A 2 18.80 7.20 -16.00
N ASN A 3 17.53 6.95 -16.34
CA ASN A 3 16.59 7.96 -16.86
C ASN A 3 15.13 7.44 -16.97
N VAL A 4 14.18 8.35 -17.22
CA VAL A 4 12.74 8.10 -17.36
C VAL A 4 12.37 7.17 -18.50
N MET A 5 13.11 7.18 -19.61
CA MET A 5 12.84 6.29 -20.75
C MET A 5 13.10 4.84 -20.37
N GLN A 6 14.17 4.57 -19.62
CA GLN A 6 14.47 3.24 -19.10
C GLN A 6 13.39 2.76 -18.13
N LEU A 7 12.97 3.61 -17.19
CA LEU A 7 11.89 3.25 -16.27
C LEU A 7 10.59 2.93 -17.02
N LYS A 8 10.19 3.78 -17.98
CA LYS A 8 9.01 3.52 -18.81
C LYS A 8 9.13 2.20 -19.59
N ALA A 9 10.31 1.89 -20.14
CA ALA A 9 10.54 0.64 -20.84
C ALA A 9 10.43 -0.58 -19.90
N LEU A 10 11.00 -0.50 -18.70
CA LEU A 10 10.90 -1.56 -17.68
C LEU A 10 9.44 -1.80 -17.26
N VAL A 11 8.72 -0.74 -16.92
CA VAL A 11 7.29 -0.80 -16.56
C VAL A 11 6.46 -1.37 -17.71
N LYS A 12 6.72 -0.93 -18.95
CA LYS A 12 6.04 -1.44 -20.14
C LYS A 12 6.31 -2.93 -20.37
N ASN A 13 7.54 -3.37 -20.20
CA ASN A 13 7.90 -4.78 -20.33
C ASN A 13 7.25 -5.63 -19.24
N TYR A 14 7.25 -5.16 -17.99
CA TYR A 14 6.57 -5.82 -16.88
C TYR A 14 5.08 -5.94 -17.14
N ALA A 15 4.42 -4.83 -17.51
CA ALA A 15 3.00 -4.80 -17.80
C ALA A 15 2.64 -5.73 -18.97
N ARG A 16 3.42 -5.73 -20.06
CA ARG A 16 3.21 -6.64 -21.18
C ARG A 16 3.36 -8.10 -20.78
N LYS A 17 4.41 -8.43 -20.01
CA LYS A 17 4.70 -9.81 -19.57
C LYS A 17 3.51 -10.43 -18.83
N TYR A 18 2.81 -9.64 -18.02
CA TYR A 18 1.73 -10.10 -17.17
C TYR A 18 0.33 -9.61 -17.60
N GLY A 19 0.19 -8.99 -18.78
CA GLY A 19 -1.09 -8.50 -19.29
C GLY A 19 -1.71 -7.37 -18.47
N LEU A 20 -0.91 -6.53 -17.82
CA LEU A 20 -1.34 -5.44 -16.94
C LEU A 20 -1.53 -4.12 -17.71
N ASN A 21 -2.26 -3.21 -17.08
CA ASN A 21 -2.35 -1.83 -17.54
C ASN A 21 -1.05 -1.07 -17.21
N GLU A 22 -0.39 -0.52 -18.23
CA GLU A 22 0.89 0.21 -18.09
C GLU A 22 0.81 1.39 -17.10
N PRO A 23 -0.16 2.34 -17.20
CA PRO A 23 -0.34 3.39 -16.20
C PRO A 23 -0.50 2.89 -14.76
N VAL A 24 -1.31 1.85 -14.53
CA VAL A 24 -1.50 1.28 -13.18
C VAL A 24 -0.22 0.64 -12.67
N THR A 25 0.52 -0.04 -13.54
CA THR A 25 1.82 -0.65 -13.18
C THR A 25 2.82 0.44 -12.76
N MET A 26 2.85 1.58 -13.47
CA MET A 26 3.65 2.73 -13.07
C MET A 26 3.22 3.28 -11.70
N GLN A 27 1.91 3.38 -11.43
CA GLN A 27 1.40 3.82 -10.13
C GLN A 27 1.82 2.88 -9.00
N VAL A 28 1.67 1.57 -9.18
CA VAL A 28 2.11 0.57 -8.18
C VAL A 28 3.61 0.69 -7.91
N TYR A 29 4.41 0.85 -8.96
CA TYR A 29 5.85 1.07 -8.80
C TYR A 29 6.14 2.34 -7.99
N MET A 30 5.45 3.45 -8.26
CA MET A 30 5.65 4.69 -7.49
C MET A 30 5.16 4.57 -6.04
N LEU A 31 4.10 3.80 -5.76
CA LEU A 31 3.68 3.45 -4.40
C LEU A 31 4.72 2.60 -3.67
N GLN A 32 5.36 1.66 -4.36
CA GLN A 32 6.47 0.88 -3.82
C GLN A 32 7.65 1.78 -3.43
N ARG A 33 8.01 2.76 -4.27
CA ARG A 33 9.06 3.74 -3.95
C ARG A 33 8.65 4.71 -2.82
N LEU A 34 7.36 4.98 -2.64
CA LEU A 34 6.85 5.69 -1.47
C LEU A 34 6.97 4.83 -0.19
N LEU A 35 6.66 3.54 -0.26
CA LEU A 35 6.81 2.62 0.88
C LEU A 35 8.28 2.54 1.35
N VAL A 36 9.24 2.53 0.42
CA VAL A 36 10.67 2.62 0.76
C VAL A 36 10.98 3.87 1.60
N ARG A 37 10.36 5.01 1.29
CA ARG A 37 10.52 6.26 2.04
C ARG A 37 9.83 6.24 3.39
N ILE A 38 8.64 5.63 3.48
CA ILE A 38 7.96 5.40 4.76
C ILE A 38 8.89 4.61 5.70
N VAL A 39 9.45 3.51 5.21
CA VAL A 39 10.33 2.62 5.99
C VAL A 39 11.68 3.26 6.36
N ALA A 40 12.17 4.18 5.52
CA ALA A 40 13.40 4.93 5.78
C ALA A 40 13.19 6.20 6.62
N SER A 41 11.93 6.58 6.91
CA SER A 41 11.59 7.75 7.73
C SER A 41 11.46 7.40 9.21
N GLU A 42 11.31 8.42 10.06
CA GLU A 42 10.99 8.24 11.48
C GLU A 42 9.62 7.57 11.71
N TYR A 43 8.73 7.61 10.71
CA TYR A 43 7.37 7.04 10.75
C TYR A 43 7.30 5.56 10.41
N ARG A 44 8.45 4.89 10.25
CA ARG A 44 8.53 3.47 9.87
C ARG A 44 7.76 2.54 10.79
N ASP A 45 7.62 2.90 12.07
CA ASP A 45 6.94 2.12 13.10
C ASP A 45 5.53 2.67 13.42
N ASP A 46 5.11 3.75 12.74
CA ASP A 46 3.81 4.39 12.93
C ASP A 46 2.75 3.92 11.93
N LEU A 47 3.15 3.52 10.72
CA LEU A 47 2.24 3.16 9.63
C LEU A 47 2.20 1.65 9.37
N VAL A 48 1.02 1.06 9.53
CA VAL A 48 0.75 -0.35 9.25
C VAL A 48 0.01 -0.51 7.92
N VAL A 49 0.63 -1.18 6.94
CA VAL A 49 0.08 -1.40 5.61
C VAL A 49 -1.08 -2.40 5.63
N LYS A 50 -2.17 -2.08 4.92
CA LYS A 50 -3.37 -2.92 4.83
C LYS A 50 -3.94 -2.96 3.40
N GLY A 51 -5.10 -3.58 3.26
CA GLY A 51 -5.92 -3.49 2.05
C GLY A 51 -5.29 -4.11 0.80
N GLY A 52 -5.56 -3.50 -0.36
CA GLY A 52 -5.20 -4.07 -1.66
C GLY A 52 -3.69 -4.12 -1.91
N PHE A 53 -2.91 -3.24 -1.30
CA PHE A 53 -1.46 -3.19 -1.47
C PHE A 53 -0.79 -4.37 -0.77
N LEU A 54 -1.23 -4.67 0.46
CA LEU A 54 -0.83 -5.87 1.18
C LEU A 54 -1.19 -7.15 0.41
N MET A 55 -2.38 -7.21 -0.17
CA MET A 55 -2.78 -8.36 -1.00
C MET A 55 -1.91 -8.51 -2.25
N GLY A 56 -1.47 -7.40 -2.85
CA GLY A 56 -0.48 -7.42 -3.93
C GLY A 56 0.86 -8.01 -3.50
N ALA A 57 1.33 -7.70 -2.29
CA ALA A 57 2.56 -8.28 -1.75
C ALA A 57 2.45 -9.80 -1.49
N LEU A 58 1.26 -10.27 -1.08
CA LEU A 58 1.02 -11.70 -0.81
C LEU A 58 0.79 -12.53 -2.08
N ALA A 59 0.04 -11.99 -3.04
CA ALA A 59 -0.35 -12.70 -4.26
C ALA A 59 0.62 -12.49 -5.44
N GLY A 60 1.49 -11.49 -5.35
CA GLY A 60 2.18 -10.90 -6.49
C GLY A 60 1.41 -9.69 -7.06
N PHE A 61 2.12 -8.59 -7.29
CA PHE A 61 1.52 -7.34 -7.80
C PHE A 61 0.99 -7.49 -9.24
N GLU A 62 1.46 -8.49 -9.97
CA GLU A 62 0.95 -8.94 -11.26
C GLU A 62 -0.39 -9.68 -11.17
N ALA A 63 -0.70 -10.33 -10.05
CA ALA A 63 -1.97 -11.01 -9.85
C ALA A 63 -2.99 -10.08 -9.18
N ARG A 64 -2.52 -9.22 -8.27
CA ARG A 64 -3.37 -8.34 -7.46
C ARG A 64 -2.83 -6.91 -7.38
N SER A 65 -3.06 -6.14 -8.44
CA SER A 65 -2.76 -4.69 -8.43
C SER A 65 -3.78 -3.87 -7.62
N THR A 66 -3.31 -2.75 -7.06
CA THR A 66 -4.12 -1.71 -6.43
C THR A 66 -3.62 -0.34 -6.89
N LYS A 67 -4.47 0.69 -6.85
CA LYS A 67 -4.08 2.07 -7.20
C LYS A 67 -3.74 2.92 -5.98
N ASP A 68 -4.10 2.42 -4.80
CA ASP A 68 -4.03 3.14 -3.53
C ASP A 68 -3.20 2.33 -2.54
N LEU A 69 -2.52 3.04 -1.64
CA LEU A 69 -1.89 2.47 -0.46
C LEU A 69 -2.80 2.75 0.74
N ASP A 70 -3.33 1.70 1.37
CA ASP A 70 -4.10 1.83 2.60
C ASP A 70 -3.17 1.57 3.79
N THR A 71 -3.23 2.43 4.80
CA THR A 71 -2.50 2.29 6.06
C THR A 71 -3.39 2.59 7.27
N THR A 72 -3.00 2.03 8.40
CA THR A 72 -3.52 2.42 9.72
C THR A 72 -2.36 2.96 10.54
N ALA A 73 -2.53 4.15 11.12
CA ALA A 73 -1.63 4.72 12.11
C ALA A 73 -1.78 3.98 13.44
N TRP A 74 -0.67 3.54 14.01
CA TRP A 74 -0.66 2.71 15.22
C TRP A 74 -0.35 3.52 16.48
N HIS A 75 0.71 4.33 16.46
CA HIS A 75 1.16 5.13 17.61
C HIS A 75 0.91 6.64 17.46
N THR A 76 0.31 7.06 16.36
CA THR A 76 0.15 8.48 16.02
C THR A 76 -1.33 8.87 15.90
N ALA A 77 -1.65 10.08 16.35
CA ALA A 77 -2.96 10.68 16.09
C ALA A 77 -3.15 10.92 14.59
N VAL A 78 -4.38 10.72 14.09
CA VAL A 78 -4.72 10.96 12.69
C VAL A 78 -5.67 12.14 12.59
N ASN A 79 -5.13 13.26 12.12
CA ASN A 79 -5.87 14.44 11.66
C ASN A 79 -5.11 15.06 10.48
N GLU A 80 -5.71 16.03 9.79
CA GLU A 80 -5.12 16.59 8.59
C GLU A 80 -3.76 17.25 8.82
N GLU A 81 -3.53 17.88 9.98
CA GLU A 81 -2.27 18.57 10.30
C GLU A 81 -1.13 17.59 10.56
N SER A 82 -1.35 16.62 11.46
CA SER A 82 -0.40 15.54 11.77
C SER A 82 -0.03 14.71 10.54
N VAL A 83 -1.02 14.30 9.75
CA VAL A 83 -0.79 13.54 8.51
C VAL A 83 -0.07 14.40 7.46
N ARG A 84 -0.34 15.70 7.41
CA ARG A 84 0.40 16.62 6.52
C ARG A 84 1.86 16.69 6.86
N LEU A 85 2.19 16.86 8.15
CA LEU A 85 3.57 16.91 8.61
C LEU A 85 4.27 15.60 8.28
N MET A 86 3.67 14.47 8.67
CA MET A 86 4.17 13.12 8.42
C MET A 86 4.50 12.90 6.93
N PHE A 87 3.54 13.15 6.03
CA PHE A 87 3.77 12.92 4.61
C PHE A 87 4.71 13.95 3.97
N THR A 88 4.83 15.16 4.53
CA THR A 88 5.84 16.14 4.07
C THR A 88 7.24 15.64 4.38
N GLU A 89 7.46 15.09 5.58
CA GLU A 89 8.75 14.55 6.01
C GLU A 89 9.08 13.24 5.28
N ILE A 90 8.13 12.32 5.12
CA ILE A 90 8.29 11.11 4.29
C ILE A 90 8.67 11.49 2.86
N CYS A 91 8.03 12.50 2.27
CA CYS A 91 8.36 12.99 0.92
C CYS A 91 9.77 13.59 0.83
N GLY A 92 10.32 14.08 1.94
CA GLY A 92 11.66 14.65 2.04
C GLY A 92 12.78 13.61 2.12
N VAL A 93 12.45 12.33 2.37
CA VAL A 93 13.44 11.25 2.42
C VAL A 93 14.00 10.96 1.02
N ASP A 94 15.31 11.02 0.89
CA ASP A 94 16.00 10.62 -0.34
C ASP A 94 16.05 9.09 -0.45
N GLY A 95 15.37 8.56 -1.48
CA GLY A 95 15.37 7.13 -1.79
C GLY A 95 16.49 6.69 -2.72
N GLY A 96 17.41 7.59 -3.12
CA GLY A 96 18.54 7.28 -4.02
C GLY A 96 18.15 6.89 -5.45
N ASP A 97 16.87 7.05 -5.80
CA ASP A 97 16.28 6.63 -7.07
C ASP A 97 15.97 7.80 -8.02
N GLY A 98 16.21 9.04 -7.57
CA GLY A 98 15.92 10.28 -8.30
C GLY A 98 14.44 10.66 -8.34
N ILE A 99 13.57 9.93 -7.65
CA ILE A 99 12.13 10.19 -7.57
C ILE A 99 11.88 11.15 -6.40
N THR A 100 11.06 12.17 -6.65
CA THR A 100 10.60 13.10 -5.61
C THR A 100 9.10 12.96 -5.42
N PHE A 101 8.62 13.17 -4.20
CA PHE A 101 7.20 13.14 -3.89
C PHE A 101 6.75 14.50 -3.39
N LYS A 102 5.52 14.88 -3.70
CA LYS A 102 4.90 16.12 -3.21
C LYS A 102 3.48 15.86 -2.77
N VAL A 103 3.11 16.35 -1.60
CA VAL A 103 1.71 16.39 -1.15
C VAL A 103 0.95 17.43 -1.97
N GLU A 104 -0.07 17.02 -2.71
CA GLU A 104 -0.93 17.91 -3.49
C GLU A 104 -2.23 18.25 -2.76
N GLY A 105 -2.70 17.37 -1.86
CA GLY A 105 -3.92 17.61 -1.11
C GLY A 105 -4.09 16.63 0.03
N ILE A 106 -4.80 17.07 1.07
CA ILE A 106 -5.16 16.24 2.22
C ILE A 106 -6.61 16.53 2.52
N LYS A 107 -7.38 15.48 2.82
CA LYS A 107 -8.77 15.62 3.22
C LYS A 107 -9.15 14.53 4.21
N THR A 108 -9.94 14.88 5.20
CA THR A 108 -10.60 13.92 6.07
C THR A 108 -11.54 13.04 5.24
N ILE A 109 -11.51 11.72 5.49
CA ILE A 109 -12.43 10.75 4.91
C ILE A 109 -13.26 10.15 6.04
N THR A 110 -14.55 10.50 6.06
CA THR A 110 -15.49 10.10 7.13
C THR A 110 -16.47 9.03 6.66
N GLU A 111 -16.53 8.72 5.37
CA GLU A 111 -17.58 7.86 4.82
C GLU A 111 -17.23 6.37 4.88
N GLN A 112 -18.09 5.62 5.59
CA GLN A 112 -18.25 4.15 5.62
C GLN A 112 -17.41 3.32 6.61
N ARG A 113 -16.48 3.89 7.39
CA ARG A 113 -15.78 3.15 8.44
C ARG A 113 -16.08 3.72 9.82
N ARG A 114 -16.06 2.87 10.84
CA ARG A 114 -16.34 3.19 12.25
C ARG A 114 -15.30 4.15 12.88
N TYR A 115 -14.30 4.58 12.10
CA TYR A 115 -13.07 5.22 12.55
C TYR A 115 -12.67 6.38 11.64
N HIS A 116 -11.99 7.37 12.22
CA HIS A 116 -11.49 8.56 11.50
C HIS A 116 -10.35 8.19 10.56
N GLY A 117 -10.34 8.80 9.37
CA GLY A 117 -9.25 8.65 8.41
C GLY A 117 -8.98 9.92 7.63
N VAL A 118 -7.82 9.96 7.00
CA VAL A 118 -7.32 11.06 6.17
C VAL A 118 -6.79 10.48 4.86
N LYS A 119 -7.28 11.03 3.74
CA LYS A 119 -6.76 10.76 2.40
C LYS A 119 -5.68 11.77 2.06
N VAL A 120 -4.51 11.29 1.70
CA VAL A 120 -3.38 12.07 1.19
C VAL A 120 -3.30 11.86 -0.32
N ASN A 121 -3.38 12.94 -1.07
CA ASN A 121 -3.10 12.96 -2.51
C ASN A 121 -1.67 13.45 -2.71
N LEU A 122 -0.89 12.67 -3.45
CA LEU A 122 0.52 12.91 -3.73
C LEU A 122 0.76 12.88 -5.22
N VAL A 123 1.86 13.49 -5.65
CA VAL A 123 2.44 13.28 -6.98
C VAL A 123 3.88 12.80 -6.84
N ALA A 124 4.19 11.68 -7.47
CA ALA A 124 5.56 11.24 -7.70
C ALA A 124 6.09 11.91 -8.97
N VAL A 125 7.29 12.46 -8.90
CA VAL A 125 7.95 13.18 -9.99
C VAL A 125 9.32 12.54 -10.28
N TYR A 126 9.53 12.14 -11.52
CA TYR A 126 10.79 11.58 -12.01
C TYR A 126 11.11 12.15 -13.40
N GLU A 127 12.17 12.96 -13.51
CA GLU A 127 12.56 13.66 -14.75
C GLU A 127 11.38 14.29 -15.53
N GLY A 128 10.51 15.01 -14.82
CA GLY A 128 9.32 15.66 -15.40
C GLY A 128 8.10 14.76 -15.62
N MET A 129 8.24 13.43 -15.54
CA MET A 129 7.08 12.52 -15.47
C MET A 129 6.37 12.70 -14.13
N ARG A 130 5.06 12.90 -14.16
CA ARG A 130 4.21 13.06 -12.98
C ARG A 130 3.25 11.89 -12.88
N VAL A 131 3.21 11.25 -11.72
CA VAL A 131 2.32 10.11 -11.44
C VAL A 131 1.51 10.43 -10.18
N PRO A 132 0.19 10.66 -10.29
CA PRO A 132 -0.65 10.91 -9.13
C PRO A 132 -0.85 9.62 -8.32
N LEU A 133 -0.81 9.74 -7.00
CA LEU A 133 -0.93 8.68 -6.02
C LEU A 133 -1.91 9.09 -4.92
N SER A 134 -2.49 8.08 -4.25
CA SER A 134 -3.33 8.29 -3.07
C SER A 134 -2.92 7.33 -1.95
N VAL A 135 -2.90 7.86 -0.73
CA VAL A 135 -2.68 7.08 0.49
C VAL A 135 -3.81 7.36 1.46
N ASP A 136 -4.45 6.31 1.96
CA ASP A 136 -5.49 6.40 2.98
C ASP A 136 -4.89 6.03 4.33
N VAL A 137 -4.90 6.97 5.27
CA VAL A 137 -4.39 6.81 6.63
C VAL A 137 -5.57 6.78 7.59
N THR A 138 -5.78 5.65 8.25
CA THR A 138 -6.86 5.44 9.23
C THR A 138 -6.29 5.32 10.65
N ALA A 139 -7.09 5.51 11.70
CA ALA A 139 -6.64 5.28 13.08
C ALA A 139 -7.69 4.57 13.92
N GLY A 140 -7.26 3.74 14.87
CA GLY A 140 -8.14 3.06 15.81
C GLY A 140 -8.81 1.79 15.28
N ASP A 141 -8.43 1.33 14.07
CA ASP A 141 -8.85 0.02 13.59
C ASP A 141 -8.31 -1.08 14.52
N PRO A 142 -9.14 -2.04 14.96
CA PRO A 142 -8.67 -3.20 15.70
C PRO A 142 -7.76 -4.06 14.81
N ILE A 143 -6.56 -4.34 15.28
CA ILE A 143 -5.61 -5.26 14.64
C ILE A 143 -5.44 -6.44 15.59
N THR A 144 -5.76 -7.65 15.12
CA THR A 144 -5.74 -8.86 15.93
C THR A 144 -5.05 -10.00 15.16
N PRO A 145 -4.04 -10.65 15.75
CA PRO A 145 -3.57 -10.48 17.13
C PRO A 145 -2.71 -9.23 17.36
N ASN A 146 -1.78 -8.88 16.47
CA ASN A 146 -0.99 -7.64 16.48
C ASN A 146 -0.50 -7.35 15.05
N PRO A 147 -0.09 -6.11 14.72
CA PRO A 147 0.67 -5.83 13.51
C PRO A 147 1.88 -6.76 13.38
N VAL A 148 2.21 -7.15 12.15
CA VAL A 148 3.36 -8.02 11.86
C VAL A 148 4.25 -7.36 10.84
N LYS A 149 5.56 -7.56 10.95
CA LYS A 149 6.50 -7.16 9.90
C LYS A 149 6.38 -8.12 8.73
N ARG A 150 6.28 -7.57 7.52
CA ARG A 150 6.27 -8.35 6.27
C ARG A 150 7.23 -7.81 5.27
N VAL A 151 7.74 -8.73 4.45
CA VAL A 151 8.57 -8.44 3.30
C VAL A 151 7.67 -8.11 2.11
N PHE A 152 7.85 -6.92 1.54
CA PHE A 152 7.18 -6.45 0.34
C PHE A 152 8.16 -6.52 -0.84
N PRO A 153 7.95 -7.45 -1.81
CA PRO A 153 8.80 -7.53 -2.98
C PRO A 153 8.57 -6.33 -3.92
N LEU A 154 9.66 -5.73 -4.42
CA LEU A 154 9.63 -4.63 -5.39
C LEU A 154 9.62 -5.19 -6.82
N MET A 155 8.82 -4.59 -7.72
CA MET A 155 8.55 -5.21 -9.03
C MET A 155 9.74 -5.23 -10.00
N LEU A 156 10.66 -4.25 -9.92
CA LEU A 156 11.65 -4.01 -10.98
C LEU A 156 13.09 -4.30 -10.56
N GLU A 157 13.46 -4.06 -9.30
CA GLU A 157 14.85 -4.14 -8.87
C GLU A 157 15.26 -5.51 -8.28
N GLY A 158 14.31 -6.44 -8.09
CA GLY A 158 14.56 -7.69 -7.35
C GLY A 158 14.88 -7.44 -5.87
N GLU A 159 14.62 -6.23 -5.41
CA GLU A 159 14.77 -5.78 -4.02
C GLU A 159 13.48 -6.06 -3.24
N VAL A 160 13.59 -5.98 -1.92
CA VAL A 160 12.46 -6.09 -1.00
C VAL A 160 12.53 -4.99 0.05
N VAL A 161 11.38 -4.63 0.62
CA VAL A 161 11.30 -3.72 1.76
C VAL A 161 10.51 -4.38 2.88
N GLU A 162 11.00 -4.30 4.13
CA GLU A 162 10.26 -4.79 5.29
C GLU A 162 9.43 -3.64 5.90
N ALA A 163 8.13 -3.84 6.06
CA ALA A 163 7.22 -2.85 6.66
C ALA A 163 6.20 -3.53 7.57
N TRP A 164 5.63 -2.77 8.50
CA TRP A 164 4.49 -3.24 9.28
C TRP A 164 3.27 -3.43 8.39
N SER A 165 2.54 -4.51 8.63
CA SER A 165 1.28 -4.79 7.95
C SER A 165 0.25 -5.42 8.87
N TYR A 166 -0.99 -5.44 8.39
CA TYR A 166 -2.02 -6.26 9.01
C TYR A 166 -1.59 -7.74 9.00
N PRO A 167 -1.85 -8.48 10.08
CA PRO A 167 -1.74 -9.92 10.07
C PRO A 167 -2.84 -10.51 9.19
N THR A 168 -2.63 -11.72 8.64
CA THR A 168 -3.55 -12.29 7.64
C THR A 168 -4.93 -12.53 8.27
N GLU A 169 -4.98 -12.83 9.55
CA GLU A 169 -6.19 -13.01 10.35
C GLU A 169 -7.06 -11.76 10.34
N THR A 170 -6.47 -10.58 10.51
CA THR A 170 -7.21 -9.31 10.45
C THR A 170 -7.69 -9.02 9.02
N VAL A 171 -6.86 -9.29 8.01
CA VAL A 171 -7.28 -9.13 6.60
C VAL A 171 -8.44 -10.07 6.27
N LEU A 172 -8.34 -11.34 6.66
CA LEU A 172 -9.38 -12.35 6.49
C LEU A 172 -10.69 -11.90 7.15
N ALA A 173 -10.63 -11.44 8.40
CA ALA A 173 -11.79 -10.95 9.14
C ALA A 173 -12.44 -9.74 8.45
N GLU A 174 -11.68 -8.73 8.03
CA GLU A 174 -12.21 -7.56 7.32
C GLU A 174 -12.89 -7.96 6.00
N LYS A 175 -12.28 -8.88 5.24
CA LYS A 175 -12.81 -9.33 3.95
C LYS A 175 -14.09 -10.15 4.11
N LEU A 176 -14.12 -11.07 5.08
CA LEU A 176 -15.32 -11.84 5.40
C LEU A 176 -16.45 -10.94 5.88
N GLU A 177 -16.18 -9.99 6.77
CA GLU A 177 -17.17 -9.02 7.22
C GLU A 177 -17.75 -8.25 6.04
N THR A 178 -16.91 -7.73 5.15
CA THR A 178 -17.37 -6.95 3.98
C THR A 178 -18.23 -7.79 3.03
N VAL A 179 -17.85 -9.05 2.78
CA VAL A 179 -18.62 -9.97 1.92
C VAL A 179 -19.97 -10.28 2.56
N LEU A 180 -20.00 -10.56 3.86
CA LEU A 180 -21.23 -10.91 4.59
C LEU A 180 -22.17 -9.70 4.75
N SER A 181 -21.64 -8.54 5.12
CA SER A 181 -22.44 -7.33 5.37
C SER A 181 -23.06 -6.75 4.10
N ARG A 182 -22.39 -6.90 2.95
CA ARG A 182 -22.93 -6.50 1.64
C ARG A 182 -23.84 -7.54 1.01
N GLY A 183 -23.70 -8.81 1.37
CA GLY A 183 -24.52 -9.91 0.86
C GLY A 183 -24.60 -9.93 -0.67
N THR A 184 -25.80 -10.14 -1.21
CA THR A 184 -26.05 -10.23 -2.66
C THR A 184 -25.86 -8.92 -3.42
N ALA A 185 -25.70 -7.79 -2.73
CA ALA A 185 -25.49 -6.47 -3.34
C ALA A 185 -24.00 -6.14 -3.56
N THR A 186 -23.08 -7.05 -3.25
CA THR A 186 -21.64 -6.78 -3.37
C THR A 186 -21.17 -6.67 -4.83
N SER A 187 -20.45 -5.58 -5.13
CA SER A 187 -19.68 -5.42 -6.38
C SER A 187 -18.18 -5.67 -6.19
N ARG A 188 -17.77 -6.06 -4.96
CA ARG A 188 -16.36 -6.23 -4.60
C ARG A 188 -15.85 -7.64 -4.90
N ALA A 189 -15.86 -8.03 -6.17
CA ALA A 189 -15.34 -9.32 -6.64
C ALA A 189 -13.89 -9.60 -6.17
N LYS A 190 -13.09 -8.54 -6.00
CA LYS A 190 -11.72 -8.61 -5.47
C LYS A 190 -11.65 -9.15 -4.04
N ASP A 191 -12.66 -8.94 -3.21
CA ASP A 191 -12.65 -9.46 -1.84
C ASP A 191 -12.73 -11.00 -1.84
N PHE A 192 -13.50 -11.61 -2.75
CA PHE A 192 -13.53 -13.06 -2.93
C PHE A 192 -12.19 -13.62 -3.42
N TYR A 193 -11.53 -12.91 -4.36
CA TYR A 193 -10.20 -13.27 -4.80
C TYR A 193 -9.18 -13.18 -3.65
N ASP A 194 -9.24 -12.10 -2.87
CA ASP A 194 -8.35 -11.91 -1.72
C ASP A 194 -8.54 -13.03 -0.67
N LEU A 195 -9.79 -13.47 -0.42
CA LEU A 195 -10.10 -14.62 0.43
C LEU A 195 -9.54 -15.93 -0.13
N TYR A 196 -9.67 -16.17 -1.44
CA TYR A 196 -9.10 -17.35 -2.09
C TYR A 196 -7.58 -17.38 -1.98
N VAL A 197 -6.91 -16.24 -2.20
CA VAL A 197 -5.46 -16.10 -2.02
C VAL A 197 -5.08 -16.46 -0.60
N ILE A 198 -5.72 -15.85 0.41
CA ILE A 198 -5.44 -16.13 1.82
C ILE A 198 -5.59 -17.61 2.13
N ALA A 199 -6.66 -18.25 1.66
CA ALA A 199 -6.91 -19.68 1.88
C ALA A 199 -5.93 -20.61 1.14
N SER A 200 -5.22 -20.09 0.13
CA SER A 200 -4.26 -20.86 -0.69
C SER A 200 -2.80 -20.67 -0.25
N ILE A 201 -2.53 -19.74 0.69
CA ILE A 201 -1.19 -19.53 1.23
C ILE A 201 -0.89 -20.66 2.23
N PRO A 202 0.25 -21.36 2.11
CA PRO A 202 0.62 -22.40 3.07
C PRO A 202 0.76 -21.83 4.48
N ASP A 203 0.35 -22.59 5.51
CA ASP A 203 0.39 -22.14 6.92
C ASP A 203 1.77 -21.63 7.36
N SER A 204 2.85 -22.15 6.79
CA SER A 204 4.23 -21.70 7.07
C SER A 204 4.52 -20.25 6.65
N TYR A 205 3.72 -19.69 5.72
CA TYR A 205 3.77 -18.29 5.30
C TYR A 205 2.79 -17.41 6.09
N LEU A 206 1.86 -18.02 6.82
CA LEU A 206 0.95 -17.35 7.75
C LEU A 206 1.53 -17.25 9.15
N SER A 207 2.41 -18.18 9.54
CA SER A 207 3.13 -18.17 10.82
C SER A 207 4.17 -17.04 10.85
N CYS A 208 3.72 -15.81 11.09
CA CYS A 208 4.58 -14.77 11.64
C CYS A 208 4.77 -15.09 13.13
N THR A 209 6.01 -15.18 13.60
CA THR A 209 6.31 -15.19 15.03
C THR A 209 5.75 -13.91 15.64
N TYR A 210 4.68 -14.03 16.44
CA TYR A 210 4.22 -12.96 17.30
C TYR A 210 5.31 -12.73 18.35
N LEU A 211 6.02 -11.60 18.25
CA LEU A 211 6.96 -11.15 19.28
C LEU A 211 6.19 -10.60 20.48
#